data_AF-A0AAU9ZY47-F1
#
_entry.id   AF-A0AAU9ZY47-F1
#
_cell.length_a   1.000
_cell.length_b   1.000
_cell.length_c   1.000
_cell.angle_alpha   90.00
_cell.angle_beta   90.00
_cell.angle_gamma   90.00
#
_symmetry.space_group_name_H-M   'P 1'
#
loop_
_entity.id
_entity.type
_entity.pdbx_description
1 polymer ?
#
loop_
_entity_poly.entity_id
_entity_poly.type
_entity_poly.pdbx_seq_one_letter_code
_entity_poly.pdbx_strand_id
1 'polypeptide(L)'
;MDETSPLVSPERAQPPEYTFPSGSGAHFPQVPGGAVRVAAAGSGSSPPSSPGHDRERQPLLDRARGAAAQGQNHTVAAQAQALAAQAAAAAHAIQTHRERNDFPEDPEFEVVVRQAEVAIECCIYPERIYQGSSGSYFVKDSQGKIVAVFKPKNEEPYGQLNPKWTKWLQKLCCPCCFGRDCLVLNQGYLSEAGASLVDQKLELNIVPRTKVVYLASETFNYSAIDRVKSRGKRLALEKVPKVGQRFNRIGLPPKVGSFQLFVEGYKDADYWLRRFEAEPLPENTNRQLLLQFERLVVLDYIIRNTDRGNDNWLIKYDCPMDSSSCRDTDWVVVKDPVIKVAAIDNGLAFPLKHPDSWRACKLGALGCALGHCYSGIGLRINEIL
;
A
#
# COMPACT_ATOMS: atom_id res chain seq x y z
N MET A 1 -35.30 15.00 -38.31
CA MET A 1 -34.48 16.22 -38.39
C MET A 1 -33.76 16.31 -37.05
N ASP A 2 -32.79 15.45 -36.77
CA ASP A 2 -31.44 15.40 -37.38
C ASP A 2 -30.77 16.78 -37.20
N GLU A 3 -29.62 16.97 -36.55
CA GLU A 3 -28.44 16.12 -36.38
C GLU A 3 -27.54 16.63 -35.21
N THR A 4 -26.74 15.71 -34.66
CA THR A 4 -25.31 15.82 -34.24
C THR A 4 -24.83 16.74 -33.10
N SER A 5 -24.31 16.08 -32.05
CA SER A 5 -23.12 16.44 -31.24
C SER A 5 -21.83 16.52 -32.11
N PRO A 6 -20.67 17.13 -31.72
CA PRO A 6 -19.92 16.78 -30.50
C PRO A 6 -19.00 17.83 -29.82
N LEU A 7 -18.60 17.44 -28.61
CA LEU A 7 -17.38 17.73 -27.82
C LEU A 7 -16.24 18.50 -28.52
N VAL A 8 -15.77 19.59 -27.89
CA VAL A 8 -14.41 20.15 -28.05
C VAL A 8 -13.83 20.50 -26.67
N SER A 9 -12.64 19.96 -26.37
CA SER A 9 -11.82 20.22 -25.19
C SER A 9 -11.25 21.65 -25.19
N PRO A 10 -11.09 22.33 -24.02
CA PRO A 10 -10.30 23.55 -23.97
C PRO A 10 -8.81 23.25 -24.09
N GLU A 11 -8.15 24.05 -24.91
CA GLU A 11 -6.75 23.96 -25.31
C GLU A 11 -5.76 24.04 -24.14
N ARG A 12 -4.63 23.36 -24.37
CA ARG A 12 -3.43 23.30 -23.54
C ARG A 12 -2.68 24.64 -23.61
N ALA A 13 -2.67 25.41 -22.53
CA ALA A 13 -1.80 26.57 -22.40
C ALA A 13 -0.31 26.14 -22.44
N GLN A 14 0.48 26.76 -23.32
CA GLN A 14 1.93 26.62 -23.40
C GLN A 14 2.61 27.31 -22.20
N PRO A 15 3.73 26.78 -21.68
CA PRO A 15 4.54 27.48 -20.67
C PRO A 15 5.42 28.57 -21.32
N PRO A 16 5.77 29.65 -20.60
CA PRO A 16 6.56 30.75 -21.15
C PRO A 16 8.02 30.36 -21.38
N GLU A 17 8.57 30.80 -22.52
CA GLU A 17 9.99 30.78 -22.85
C GLU A 17 10.76 31.75 -21.96
N TYR A 18 11.85 31.27 -21.34
CA TYR A 18 12.85 32.13 -20.69
C TYR A 18 14.06 32.26 -21.61
N THR A 19 14.19 33.44 -22.21
CA THR A 19 15.34 33.88 -23.01
C THR A 19 16.39 34.51 -22.09
N PHE A 20 17.61 33.97 -22.05
CA PHE A 20 18.76 34.64 -21.44
C PHE A 20 19.46 35.52 -22.49
N PRO A 21 19.78 36.81 -22.20
CA PRO A 21 20.58 37.61 -23.11
C PRO A 21 22.07 37.22 -23.01
N SER A 22 22.69 37.15 -24.19
CA SER A 22 24.12 36.92 -24.41
C SER A 22 24.93 38.20 -24.37
N GLY A 23 26.22 38.06 -24.03
CA GLY A 23 27.32 38.96 -24.37
C GLY A 23 28.07 39.47 -23.14
N SER A 24 29.41 39.53 -23.06
CA SER A 24 30.51 39.08 -23.91
C SER A 24 31.80 39.61 -23.23
N GLY A 25 32.92 38.87 -23.27
CA GLY A 25 34.25 39.48 -23.08
C GLY A 25 35.34 38.57 -22.49
N ALA A 26 36.15 37.98 -23.39
CA ALA A 26 37.58 37.62 -23.35
C ALA A 26 38.23 37.05 -22.05
N HIS A 27 39.09 36.03 -22.05
CA HIS A 27 40.23 35.80 -22.95
C HIS A 27 40.77 34.35 -22.74
N PHE A 28 41.05 33.62 -23.83
CA PHE A 28 41.94 32.43 -23.85
C PHE A 28 43.38 32.90 -24.13
N PRO A 29 44.45 32.19 -23.71
CA PRO A 29 44.97 30.94 -24.35
C PRO A 29 45.54 29.94 -23.30
N GLN A 30 46.08 28.73 -23.53
CA GLN A 30 46.38 27.83 -24.65
C GLN A 30 46.60 26.41 -24.01
N VAL A 31 46.29 25.33 -24.74
CA VAL A 31 46.60 23.89 -24.49
C VAL A 31 48.13 23.65 -24.59
N PRO A 32 48.79 22.50 -24.23
CA PRO A 32 48.28 21.12 -24.06
C PRO A 32 48.96 20.16 -23.04
N GLY A 33 48.33 18.98 -22.84
CA GLY A 33 49.04 17.70 -22.77
C GLY A 33 49.39 17.06 -21.40
N GLY A 34 49.08 15.76 -21.28
CA GLY A 34 50.06 14.76 -20.79
C GLY A 34 50.14 14.42 -19.30
N ALA A 35 49.39 13.39 -18.89
CA ALA A 35 49.84 12.18 -18.18
C ALA A 35 50.85 12.23 -16.99
N VAL A 36 50.45 11.52 -15.91
CA VAL A 36 51.21 10.46 -15.19
C VAL A 36 51.98 10.78 -13.88
N ARG A 37 51.56 10.01 -12.85
CA ARG A 37 52.25 9.40 -11.68
C ARG A 37 52.99 10.25 -10.65
N VAL A 38 52.70 9.94 -9.38
CA VAL A 38 53.57 10.20 -8.23
C VAL A 38 54.02 8.87 -7.61
N ALA A 39 55.33 8.61 -7.70
CA ALA A 39 56.19 7.86 -6.79
C ALA A 39 57.46 8.72 -6.67
N ALA A 40 58.33 8.75 -5.66
CA ALA A 40 58.59 8.09 -4.37
C ALA A 40 59.20 9.24 -3.47
N ALA A 41 59.71 9.12 -2.25
CA ALA A 41 60.83 8.31 -1.75
C ALA A 41 61.25 8.85 -0.36
N GLY A 42 62.08 8.07 0.34
CA GLY A 42 62.93 8.52 1.47
C GLY A 42 63.38 7.30 2.29
N SER A 43 64.35 6.50 1.85
CA SER A 43 65.82 6.65 1.98
C SER A 43 66.38 6.33 3.38
N GLY A 44 67.23 5.32 3.47
CA GLY A 44 68.01 5.02 4.68
C GLY A 44 68.81 3.70 4.66
N SER A 45 69.88 3.68 3.87
CA SER A 45 71.13 2.88 3.95
C SER A 45 71.29 1.70 4.95
N SER A 46 71.71 0.53 4.42
CA SER A 46 72.55 -0.50 5.08
C SER A 46 74.05 -0.17 4.89
N PRO A 47 75.04 -0.76 5.60
CA PRO A 47 75.55 -2.16 5.34
C PRO A 47 76.29 -2.83 6.57
N PRO A 48 77.18 -3.86 6.46
CA PRO A 48 77.14 -5.18 5.75
C PRO A 48 77.61 -6.41 6.60
N SER A 49 77.65 -7.60 5.94
CA SER A 49 78.45 -8.84 6.19
C SER A 49 77.95 -9.81 7.28
N SER A 50 77.98 -11.16 7.19
CA SER A 50 78.31 -12.20 6.19
C SER A 50 77.76 -13.56 6.74
N PRO A 51 77.83 -14.71 6.01
CA PRO A 51 76.82 -15.78 6.08
C PRO A 51 77.12 -16.93 7.05
N GLY A 52 76.07 -17.57 7.59
CA GLY A 52 76.16 -18.78 8.41
C GLY A 52 74.97 -19.70 8.16
N HIS A 53 75.27 -20.90 7.67
CA HIS A 53 74.36 -22.05 7.63
C HIS A 53 73.82 -22.36 9.03
N ASP A 54 72.51 -22.57 9.18
CA ASP A 54 72.00 -23.52 10.17
C ASP A 54 70.72 -24.20 9.68
N ARG A 55 70.83 -25.52 9.50
CA ARG A 55 69.70 -26.43 9.36
C ARG A 55 69.23 -26.76 10.78
N GLU A 56 68.18 -26.11 11.25
CA GLU A 56 67.49 -26.56 12.47
C GLU A 56 66.05 -26.96 12.15
N ARG A 57 65.71 -28.18 12.60
CA ARG A 57 64.46 -28.90 12.35
C ARG A 57 63.27 -28.15 12.96
N GLN A 58 62.28 -27.83 12.14
CA GLN A 58 60.92 -27.63 12.67
C GLN A 58 60.37 -28.99 13.13
N PRO A 59 59.80 -29.11 14.35
CA PRO A 59 59.19 -30.34 14.80
C PRO A 59 57.87 -30.58 14.05
N LEU A 60 57.69 -31.81 13.59
CA LEU A 60 56.54 -32.36 12.84
C LEU A 60 55.19 -32.37 13.61
N LEU A 61 55.05 -31.56 14.68
CA LEU A 61 53.88 -31.58 15.57
C LEU A 61 52.91 -30.41 15.36
N ASP A 62 53.31 -29.29 14.75
CA ASP A 62 52.40 -28.16 14.48
C ASP A 62 51.55 -28.33 13.22
N ARG A 63 51.95 -29.23 12.30
CA ARG A 63 51.17 -29.52 11.09
C ARG A 63 49.93 -30.37 11.37
N ALA A 64 49.94 -31.18 12.44
CA ALA A 64 48.83 -32.04 12.82
C ALA A 64 47.72 -31.30 13.58
N ARG A 65 48.07 -30.29 14.41
CA ARG A 65 47.08 -29.46 15.12
C ARG A 65 46.34 -28.48 14.20
N GLY A 66 47.01 -27.93 13.19
CA GLY A 66 46.37 -27.07 12.19
C GLY A 66 45.34 -27.81 11.32
N ALA A 67 45.61 -29.07 10.95
CA ALA A 67 44.71 -29.87 10.13
C ALA A 67 43.44 -30.33 10.88
N ALA A 68 43.55 -30.68 12.17
CA ALA A 68 42.40 -31.06 12.99
C ALA A 68 41.49 -29.87 13.33
N ALA A 69 42.08 -28.69 13.61
CA ALA A 69 41.33 -27.45 13.84
C ALA A 69 40.65 -26.92 12.55
N GLN A 70 41.29 -27.07 11.38
CA GLN A 70 40.68 -26.74 10.09
C GLN A 70 39.52 -27.69 9.75
N GLY A 71 39.66 -29.00 10.00
CA GLY A 71 38.60 -29.99 9.79
C GLY A 71 37.36 -29.73 10.65
N GLN A 72 37.55 -29.40 11.94
CA GLN A 72 36.46 -29.04 12.85
C GLN A 72 35.75 -27.74 12.44
N ASN A 73 36.50 -26.70 12.07
CA ASN A 73 35.92 -25.44 11.57
C ASN A 73 35.15 -25.62 10.26
N HIS A 74 35.63 -26.48 9.34
CA HIS A 74 34.91 -26.82 8.12
C HIS A 74 33.60 -27.57 8.40
N THR A 75 33.59 -28.51 9.36
CA THR A 75 32.35 -29.22 9.74
C THR A 75 31.34 -28.31 10.43
N VAL A 76 31.78 -27.39 11.30
CA VAL A 76 30.88 -26.43 11.96
C VAL A 76 30.35 -25.40 10.94
N ALA A 77 31.19 -24.92 10.01
CA ALA A 77 30.76 -24.03 8.94
C ALA A 77 29.76 -24.71 7.98
N ALA A 78 30.00 -25.97 7.62
CA ALA A 78 29.08 -26.75 6.79
C ALA A 78 27.74 -27.03 7.50
N GLN A 79 27.77 -27.34 8.80
CA GLN A 79 26.56 -27.49 9.62
C GLN A 79 25.79 -26.17 9.75
N ALA A 80 26.49 -25.05 9.97
CA ALA A 80 25.86 -23.72 10.01
C ALA A 80 25.22 -23.35 8.66
N GLN A 81 25.87 -23.66 7.54
CA GLN A 81 25.31 -23.47 6.20
C GLN A 81 24.09 -24.36 5.95
N ALA A 82 24.12 -25.62 6.40
CA ALA A 82 22.97 -26.53 6.30
C ALA A 82 21.78 -26.05 7.14
N LEU A 83 22.01 -25.60 8.37
CA LEU A 83 20.98 -25.00 9.23
C LEU A 83 20.41 -23.73 8.62
N ALA A 84 21.25 -22.85 8.07
CA ALA A 84 20.80 -21.66 7.37
C ALA A 84 19.97 -21.99 6.12
N ALA A 85 20.36 -23.01 5.36
CA ALA A 85 19.61 -23.48 4.20
C ALA A 85 18.24 -24.08 4.60
N GLN A 86 18.19 -24.84 5.69
CA GLN A 86 16.94 -25.37 6.25
C GLN A 86 16.03 -24.24 6.74
N ALA A 87 16.57 -23.26 7.45
CA ALA A 87 15.81 -22.09 7.89
C ALA A 87 15.26 -21.27 6.71
N ALA A 88 16.06 -21.11 5.65
CA ALA A 88 15.62 -20.43 4.42
C ALA A 88 14.51 -21.22 3.70
N ALA A 89 14.63 -22.54 3.62
CA ALA A 89 13.60 -23.39 3.03
C ALA A 89 12.29 -23.34 3.83
N ALA A 90 12.36 -23.38 5.16
CA ALA A 90 11.20 -23.25 6.04
C ALA A 90 10.52 -21.87 5.90
N ALA A 91 11.31 -20.79 5.89
CA ALA A 91 10.79 -19.45 5.66
C ALA A 91 10.12 -19.31 4.28
N HIS A 92 10.70 -19.94 3.25
CA HIS A 92 10.11 -19.96 1.91
C HIS A 92 8.78 -20.73 1.89
N ALA A 93 8.68 -21.87 2.56
CA ALA A 93 7.44 -22.63 2.67
C ALA A 93 6.32 -21.86 3.39
N ILE A 94 6.66 -21.10 4.45
CA ILE A 94 5.69 -20.22 5.12
C ILE A 94 5.23 -19.10 4.19
N GLN A 95 6.16 -18.50 3.44
CA GLN A 95 5.85 -17.43 2.52
C GLN A 95 4.94 -17.92 1.37
N THR A 96 5.22 -19.08 0.79
CA THR A 96 4.38 -19.65 -0.27
C THR A 96 3.00 -20.04 0.25
N HIS A 97 2.90 -20.51 1.50
CA HIS A 97 1.61 -20.77 2.13
C HIS A 97 0.79 -19.47 2.29
N ARG A 98 1.40 -18.39 2.77
CA ARG A 98 0.72 -17.09 2.93
C ARG A 98 0.23 -16.51 1.61
N GLU A 99 1.00 -16.72 0.54
CA GLU A 99 0.67 -16.23 -0.80
C GLU A 99 -0.46 -16.99 -1.50
N ARG A 100 -0.97 -18.10 -0.92
CA ARG A 100 -2.12 -18.83 -1.48
C ARG A 100 -3.45 -18.15 -1.23
N ASN A 101 -3.50 -17.20 -0.29
CA ASN A 101 -4.70 -16.45 0.07
C ASN A 101 -5.88 -17.37 0.49
N ASP A 102 -5.60 -18.38 1.32
CA ASP A 102 -6.61 -19.31 1.82
C ASP A 102 -7.35 -18.71 3.04
N PHE A 103 -8.69 -18.67 3.03
CA PHE A 103 -9.52 -18.08 4.10
C PHE A 103 -10.66 -19.03 4.49
N PRO A 104 -10.37 -20.15 5.18
CA PRO A 104 -11.38 -21.15 5.53
C PRO A 104 -12.50 -20.62 6.42
N GLU A 105 -12.25 -19.56 7.19
CA GLU A 105 -13.23 -18.88 8.03
C GLU A 105 -14.17 -17.93 7.26
N ASP A 106 -13.83 -17.59 6.02
CA ASP A 106 -14.62 -16.67 5.19
C ASP A 106 -14.58 -17.08 3.70
N PRO A 107 -15.30 -18.17 3.33
CA PRO A 107 -15.26 -18.71 1.97
C PRO A 107 -15.75 -17.72 0.91
N GLU A 108 -16.70 -16.85 1.24
CA GLU A 108 -17.20 -15.82 0.33
C GLU A 108 -16.11 -14.80 -0.02
N PHE A 109 -15.32 -14.38 0.96
CA PHE A 109 -14.18 -13.50 0.71
C PHE A 109 -13.12 -14.19 -0.15
N GLU A 110 -12.82 -15.46 0.14
CA GLU A 110 -11.87 -16.25 -0.67
C GLU A 110 -12.31 -16.31 -2.14
N VAL A 111 -13.60 -16.54 -2.42
CA VAL A 111 -14.15 -16.57 -3.78
C VAL A 111 -13.87 -15.25 -4.52
N VAL A 112 -14.04 -14.10 -3.88
CA VAL A 112 -13.75 -12.80 -4.50
C VAL A 112 -12.25 -12.62 -4.78
N VAL A 113 -11.38 -13.08 -3.87
CA VAL A 113 -9.93 -13.07 -4.10
C VAL A 113 -9.56 -13.97 -5.28
N ARG A 114 -10.13 -15.18 -5.38
CA ARG A 114 -9.93 -16.06 -6.54
C ARG A 114 -10.41 -15.43 -7.85
N GLN A 115 -11.55 -14.75 -7.84
CA GLN A 115 -12.04 -14.03 -9.02
C GLN A 115 -11.06 -12.93 -9.47
N ALA A 116 -10.46 -12.21 -8.51
CA ALA A 116 -9.43 -11.23 -8.80
C ALA A 116 -8.15 -11.85 -9.38
N GLU A 117 -7.70 -12.99 -8.84
CA GLU A 117 -6.55 -13.75 -9.35
C GLU A 117 -6.79 -14.20 -10.81
N VAL A 118 -7.95 -14.80 -11.07
CA VAL A 118 -8.36 -15.23 -12.43
C VAL A 118 -8.46 -14.05 -13.40
N ALA A 119 -8.99 -12.91 -12.96
CA ALA A 119 -9.07 -11.70 -13.78
C ALA A 119 -7.66 -11.24 -14.21
N ILE A 120 -6.72 -11.21 -13.28
CA ILE A 120 -5.32 -10.85 -13.55
C ILE A 120 -4.67 -11.82 -14.55
N GLU A 121 -4.90 -13.13 -14.40
CA GLU A 121 -4.42 -14.15 -15.34
C GLU A 121 -5.00 -13.96 -16.75
N CYS A 122 -6.26 -13.52 -16.83
CA CYS A 122 -6.95 -13.15 -18.08
C CYS A 122 -6.57 -11.76 -18.61
N CYS A 123 -5.48 -11.16 -18.11
CA CYS A 123 -5.01 -9.81 -18.48
C CYS A 123 -5.99 -8.67 -18.15
N ILE A 124 -6.94 -8.87 -17.24
CA ILE A 124 -7.82 -7.83 -16.69
C ILE A 124 -7.20 -7.34 -15.39
N TYR A 125 -6.41 -6.27 -15.49
CA TYR A 125 -5.59 -5.81 -14.37
C TYR A 125 -6.32 -4.82 -13.46
N PRO A 126 -5.98 -4.78 -12.16
CA PRO A 126 -6.39 -3.72 -11.26
C PRO A 126 -6.00 -2.33 -11.77
N GLU A 127 -6.91 -1.37 -11.67
CA GLU A 127 -6.73 0.01 -12.13
C GLU A 127 -6.37 0.94 -10.97
N ARG A 128 -5.43 1.84 -11.19
CA ARG A 128 -4.98 2.76 -10.15
C ARG A 128 -6.05 3.81 -9.85
N ILE A 129 -6.29 4.03 -8.56
CA ILE A 129 -7.09 5.15 -8.05
C ILE A 129 -6.17 6.37 -7.94
N TYR A 130 -6.43 7.40 -8.75
CA TYR A 130 -5.59 8.61 -8.78
C TYR A 130 -5.93 9.59 -7.64
N GLN A 131 -7.19 9.59 -7.21
CA GLN A 131 -7.68 10.31 -6.04
C GLN A 131 -7.13 9.65 -4.77
N GLY A 132 -6.74 10.45 -3.76
CA GLY A 132 -6.12 9.98 -2.52
C GLY A 132 -4.59 10.12 -2.48
N SER A 133 -3.95 9.73 -1.38
CA SER A 133 -2.53 10.06 -1.09
C SER A 133 -1.52 8.91 -1.25
N SER A 134 -1.98 7.72 -1.66
CA SER A 134 -1.24 6.44 -1.67
C SER A 134 -1.47 5.64 -2.97
N GLY A 135 -0.71 4.56 -3.17
CA GLY A 135 -1.01 3.57 -4.20
C GLY A 135 -2.22 2.71 -3.81
N SER A 136 -3.39 3.01 -4.36
CA SER A 136 -4.62 2.21 -4.21
C SER A 136 -5.12 1.77 -5.59
N TYR A 137 -5.74 0.60 -5.66
CA TYR A 137 -6.16 -0.01 -6.93
C TYR A 137 -7.59 -0.55 -6.84
N PHE A 138 -8.42 -0.25 -7.83
CA PHE A 138 -9.67 -0.97 -8.07
C PHE A 138 -9.35 -2.32 -8.68
N VAL A 139 -9.65 -3.38 -7.94
CA VAL A 139 -9.53 -4.76 -8.39
C VAL A 139 -10.81 -5.16 -9.11
N LYS A 140 -10.65 -5.87 -10.21
CA LYS A 140 -11.75 -6.28 -11.09
C LYS A 140 -11.91 -7.79 -11.12
N ASP A 141 -13.12 -8.24 -11.43
CA ASP A 141 -13.39 -9.63 -11.80
C ASP A 141 -13.11 -9.89 -13.29
N SER A 142 -13.37 -11.12 -13.73
CA SER A 142 -13.21 -11.55 -15.12
C SER A 142 -14.13 -10.84 -16.12
N GLN A 143 -15.16 -10.14 -15.65
CA GLN A 143 -16.07 -9.33 -16.45
C GLN A 143 -15.68 -7.85 -16.47
N GLY A 144 -14.62 -7.48 -15.75
CA GLY A 144 -14.16 -6.10 -15.62
C GLY A 144 -14.93 -5.27 -14.58
N LYS A 145 -15.83 -5.88 -13.81
CA LYS A 145 -16.57 -5.22 -12.73
C LYS A 145 -15.65 -5.04 -11.51
N ILE A 146 -15.73 -3.89 -10.85
CA ILE A 146 -14.95 -3.62 -9.63
C ILE A 146 -15.51 -4.47 -8.49
N VAL A 147 -14.65 -5.27 -7.86
CA VAL A 147 -15.01 -6.17 -6.74
C VAL A 147 -14.31 -5.83 -5.44
N ALA A 148 -13.18 -5.13 -5.50
CA ALA A 148 -12.43 -4.77 -4.31
C ALA A 148 -11.52 -3.54 -4.52
N VAL A 149 -11.04 -2.99 -3.41
CA VAL A 149 -9.95 -2.01 -3.36
C VAL A 149 -8.74 -2.68 -2.73
N PHE A 150 -7.61 -2.65 -3.42
CA PHE A 150 -6.34 -3.19 -2.95
C PHE A 150 -5.32 -2.08 -2.68
N LYS A 151 -4.74 -2.08 -1.48
CA LYS A 151 -3.70 -1.13 -1.05
C LYS A 151 -2.42 -1.88 -0.67
N PRO A 152 -1.43 -2.00 -1.59
CA PRO A 152 -0.19 -2.70 -1.30
C PRO A 152 0.68 -1.94 -0.29
N LYS A 153 1.20 -2.67 0.71
CA LYS A 153 2.06 -2.13 1.78
C LYS A 153 3.20 -1.26 1.25
N ASN A 154 3.91 -1.73 0.22
CA ASN A 154 5.10 -1.04 -0.28
C ASN A 154 4.82 0.22 -1.12
N GLU A 155 3.56 0.54 -1.41
CA GLU A 155 3.14 1.76 -2.13
C GLU A 155 2.36 2.76 -1.24
N GLU A 156 2.27 2.48 0.07
CA GLU A 156 1.73 3.40 1.07
C GLU A 156 2.53 4.72 1.12
N PRO A 157 2.00 5.79 1.76
CA PRO A 157 2.69 7.07 1.93
C PRO A 157 4.16 6.98 2.34
N TYR A 158 4.48 6.05 3.24
CA TYR A 158 5.82 5.79 3.77
C TYR A 158 6.50 4.54 3.16
N GLY A 159 5.85 3.91 2.17
CA GLY A 159 6.35 2.76 1.44
C GLY A 159 7.52 3.13 0.52
N GLN A 160 8.46 2.20 0.36
CA GLN A 160 9.67 2.40 -0.45
C GLN A 160 9.38 2.61 -1.94
N LEU A 161 8.22 2.13 -2.42
CA LEU A 161 7.79 2.20 -3.82
C LEU A 161 6.57 3.12 -3.98
N ASN A 162 6.40 4.11 -3.09
CA ASN A 162 5.35 5.10 -3.25
C ASN A 162 5.54 5.86 -4.59
N PRO A 163 4.57 5.83 -5.51
CA PRO A 163 4.68 6.50 -6.81
C PRO A 163 4.61 8.04 -6.71
N LYS A 164 4.15 8.61 -5.59
CA LYS A 164 4.09 10.05 -5.36
C LYS A 164 5.41 10.52 -4.72
N TRP A 165 6.38 10.92 -5.55
CA TRP A 165 7.75 11.39 -5.19
C TRP A 165 7.77 12.56 -4.18
N THR A 166 6.68 13.33 -4.09
CA THR A 166 6.53 14.50 -3.21
C THR A 166 6.74 14.20 -1.71
N LYS A 167 6.43 12.98 -1.23
CA LYS A 167 6.66 12.62 0.19
C LYS A 167 8.12 12.29 0.51
N TRP A 168 8.95 11.91 -0.47
CA TRP A 168 10.39 11.71 -0.27
C TRP A 168 11.12 13.06 -0.11
N LEU A 169 10.75 14.06 -0.92
CA LEU A 169 11.25 15.43 -0.79
C LEU A 169 10.83 16.06 0.55
N GLN A 170 9.59 15.83 1.00
CA GLN A 170 9.11 16.28 2.31
C GLN A 170 9.79 15.55 3.49
N LYS A 171 10.13 14.26 3.34
CA LYS A 171 10.90 13.47 4.32
C LYS A 171 12.33 14.01 4.52
N LEU A 172 12.87 14.72 3.53
CA LEU A 172 14.21 15.30 3.56
C LEU A 172 14.23 16.75 4.06
N CYS A 173 13.16 17.52 3.84
CA CYS A 173 13.12 18.97 4.11
C CYS A 173 12.40 19.40 5.40
N CYS A 174 11.62 18.56 6.09
CA CYS A 174 10.92 18.92 7.35
C CYS A 174 10.71 17.71 8.30
N PRO A 175 11.72 17.28 9.07
CA PRO A 175 11.60 16.15 10.01
C PRO A 175 10.72 16.41 11.24
N CYS A 176 10.31 17.65 11.50
CA CYS A 176 9.59 18.07 12.72
C CYS A 176 8.15 18.57 12.50
N CYS A 177 7.66 18.63 11.25
CA CYS A 177 6.34 19.19 10.94
C CYS A 177 5.35 18.19 10.31
N PHE A 178 5.78 16.98 9.95
CA PHE A 178 4.93 16.07 9.16
C PHE A 178 5.12 14.60 9.52
N GLY A 179 4.20 14.12 10.35
CA GLY A 179 4.04 12.72 10.70
C GLY A 179 3.06 12.63 11.84
N ARG A 180 2.05 11.76 11.74
CA ARG A 180 1.35 11.33 12.95
C ARG A 180 2.32 10.39 13.67
N ASP A 181 3.25 10.94 14.45
CA ASP A 181 4.28 10.18 15.19
C ASP A 181 3.68 9.16 16.17
N CYS A 182 2.38 9.26 16.42
CA CYS A 182 1.61 8.27 17.15
C CYS A 182 1.29 7.00 16.36
N LEU A 183 1.47 6.95 15.04
CA LEU A 183 1.17 5.77 14.20
C LEU A 183 2.43 4.98 13.87
N VAL A 184 2.30 3.65 13.80
CA VAL A 184 3.38 2.77 13.35
C VAL A 184 3.63 2.98 11.85
N LEU A 185 4.89 3.16 11.47
CA LEU A 185 5.28 3.33 10.07
C LEU A 185 4.96 2.07 9.24
N ASN A 186 4.38 2.28 8.05
CA ASN A 186 4.21 1.25 6.99
C ASN A 186 3.38 0.02 7.42
N GLN A 187 2.36 0.27 8.25
CA GLN A 187 1.38 -0.72 8.70
C GLN A 187 -0.06 -0.32 8.36
N GLY A 188 -0.27 0.56 7.37
CA GLY A 188 -1.60 1.03 7.00
C GLY A 188 -2.53 -0.10 6.59
N TYR A 189 -2.05 -1.05 5.80
CA TYR A 189 -2.81 -2.25 5.42
C TYR A 189 -3.23 -3.14 6.61
N LEU A 190 -2.44 -3.16 7.70
CA LEU A 190 -2.83 -3.86 8.93
C LEU A 190 -3.90 -3.09 9.69
N SER A 191 -3.82 -1.76 9.68
CA SER A 191 -4.84 -0.87 10.25
C SER A 191 -6.19 -1.05 9.52
N GLU A 192 -6.18 -1.14 8.18
CA GLU A 192 -7.37 -1.45 7.37
C GLU A 192 -7.99 -2.81 7.71
N ALA A 193 -7.18 -3.87 7.75
CA ALA A 193 -7.66 -5.21 8.11
C ALA A 193 -8.10 -5.28 9.59
N GLY A 194 -7.41 -4.58 10.47
CA GLY A 194 -7.74 -4.48 11.90
C GLY A 194 -9.08 -3.80 12.14
N ALA A 195 -9.41 -2.77 11.38
CA ALA A 195 -10.71 -2.11 11.46
C ALA A 195 -11.86 -3.08 11.09
N SER A 196 -11.69 -3.86 10.02
CA SER A 196 -12.66 -4.90 9.65
C SER A 196 -12.78 -6.00 10.72
N LEU A 197 -11.67 -6.36 11.37
CA LEU A 197 -11.68 -7.36 12.45
C LEU A 197 -12.43 -6.84 13.69
N VAL A 198 -12.22 -5.58 14.08
CA VAL A 198 -12.94 -4.94 15.20
C VAL A 198 -14.42 -4.81 14.87
N ASP A 199 -14.76 -4.39 13.65
CA ASP A 199 -16.14 -4.31 13.15
C ASP A 199 -16.88 -5.65 13.26
N GLN A 200 -16.26 -6.74 12.78
CA GLN A 200 -16.82 -8.09 12.87
C GLN A 200 -16.99 -8.55 14.32
N LYS A 201 -15.99 -8.29 15.19
CA LYS A 201 -16.01 -8.72 16.59
C LYS A 201 -17.08 -7.99 17.42
N LEU A 202 -17.42 -6.77 17.03
CA LEU A 202 -18.44 -5.92 17.66
C LEU A 202 -19.79 -5.96 16.93
N GLU A 203 -19.90 -6.74 15.85
CA GLU A 203 -21.10 -6.88 15.03
C GLU A 203 -21.66 -5.55 14.51
N LEU A 204 -20.77 -4.58 14.25
CA LEU A 204 -21.15 -3.26 13.75
C LEU A 204 -21.63 -3.34 12.29
N ASN A 205 -20.97 -4.17 11.49
CA ASN A 205 -21.30 -4.46 10.09
C ASN A 205 -21.34 -3.20 9.20
N ILE A 206 -20.41 -2.28 9.43
CA ILE A 206 -20.26 -1.03 8.66
C ILE A 206 -18.94 -0.98 7.87
N VAL A 207 -17.91 -1.72 8.26
CA VAL A 207 -16.68 -1.83 7.47
C VAL A 207 -16.86 -2.93 6.41
N PRO A 208 -16.74 -2.64 5.10
CA PRO A 208 -16.70 -3.70 4.10
C PRO A 208 -15.54 -4.65 4.42
N ARG A 209 -15.79 -5.97 4.39
CA ARG A 209 -14.81 -6.98 4.80
C ARG A 209 -13.44 -6.71 4.18
N THR A 210 -12.42 -6.59 5.02
CA THR A 210 -11.05 -6.31 4.63
C THR A 210 -10.10 -7.30 5.26
N LYS A 211 -9.30 -7.99 4.45
CA LYS A 211 -8.24 -8.90 4.92
C LYS A 211 -6.91 -8.60 4.25
N VAL A 212 -5.84 -9.20 4.80
CA VAL A 212 -4.50 -9.13 4.21
C VAL A 212 -4.39 -10.16 3.10
N VAL A 213 -4.05 -9.72 1.89
CA VAL A 213 -3.98 -10.56 0.69
C VAL A 213 -2.66 -10.29 -0.05
N TYR A 214 -2.19 -11.29 -0.78
CA TYR A 214 -1.05 -11.20 -1.68
C TYR A 214 -1.51 -11.20 -3.13
N LEU A 215 -1.23 -10.12 -3.88
CA LEU A 215 -1.54 -10.05 -5.32
C LEU A 215 -0.32 -9.63 -6.13
N ALA A 216 -0.17 -10.19 -7.33
CA ALA A 216 0.81 -9.75 -8.32
C ALA A 216 0.07 -9.21 -9.55
N SER A 217 0.39 -8.00 -10.01
CA SER A 217 -0.20 -7.43 -11.23
C SER A 217 0.80 -6.52 -11.93
N GLU A 218 0.84 -6.54 -13.26
CA GLU A 218 1.70 -5.65 -14.07
C GLU A 218 1.44 -4.15 -13.82
N THR A 219 0.23 -3.79 -13.38
CA THR A 219 -0.20 -2.42 -13.08
C THR A 219 0.32 -1.89 -11.74
N PHE A 220 0.80 -2.76 -10.85
CA PHE A 220 1.39 -2.32 -9.58
C PHE A 220 2.78 -1.68 -9.78
N ASN A 221 3.22 -0.88 -8.81
CA ASN A 221 4.51 -0.20 -8.88
C ASN A 221 5.68 -1.11 -8.46
N TYR A 222 6.36 -1.73 -9.42
CA TYR A 222 7.55 -2.56 -9.17
C TYR A 222 8.84 -1.83 -9.51
N SER A 223 9.93 -2.23 -8.84
CA SER A 223 11.27 -1.78 -9.19
C SER A 223 11.64 -2.20 -10.62
N ALA A 224 12.52 -1.43 -11.28
CA ALA A 224 13.04 -1.78 -12.60
C ALA A 224 13.69 -3.18 -12.61
N ILE A 225 14.35 -3.54 -11.51
CA ILE A 225 15.00 -4.85 -11.32
C ILE A 225 13.97 -5.97 -11.34
N ASP A 226 12.85 -5.82 -10.60
CA ASP A 226 11.82 -6.86 -10.54
C ASP A 226 11.13 -7.07 -11.89
N ARG A 227 10.88 -5.97 -12.63
CA ARG A 227 10.31 -6.02 -13.99
C ARG A 227 11.27 -6.71 -14.98
N VAL A 228 12.56 -6.44 -14.90
CA VAL A 228 13.56 -7.11 -15.77
C VAL A 228 13.70 -8.59 -15.40
N LYS A 229 13.72 -8.92 -14.10
CA LYS A 229 13.81 -10.30 -13.62
C LYS A 229 12.59 -11.13 -14.03
N SER A 230 11.37 -10.59 -13.93
CA SER A 230 10.16 -11.31 -14.32
C SER A 230 10.16 -11.64 -15.82
N ARG A 231 10.55 -10.66 -16.66
CA ARG A 231 10.71 -10.85 -18.11
C ARG A 231 11.80 -11.87 -18.45
N GLY A 232 12.96 -11.77 -17.80
CA GLY A 232 14.08 -12.69 -18.02
C GLY A 232 13.73 -14.14 -17.67
N LYS A 233 13.02 -14.36 -16.56
CA LYS A 233 12.55 -15.70 -16.16
C LYS A 233 11.50 -16.26 -17.13
N ARG A 234 10.57 -15.42 -17.60
CA ARG A 234 9.57 -15.81 -18.60
C ARG A 234 10.23 -16.22 -19.92
N LEU A 235 11.15 -15.40 -20.43
CA LEU A 235 11.91 -15.73 -21.64
C LEU A 235 12.77 -16.99 -21.48
N ALA A 236 13.38 -17.20 -20.31
CA ALA A 236 14.17 -18.39 -20.04
C ALA A 236 13.29 -19.66 -19.98
N LEU A 237 12.05 -19.56 -19.47
CA LEU A 237 11.08 -20.65 -19.54
C LEU A 237 10.68 -20.96 -20.99
N GLU A 238 10.35 -19.93 -21.77
CA GLU A 238 9.94 -20.06 -23.18
C GLU A 238 11.07 -20.62 -24.06
N LYS A 239 12.31 -20.17 -23.87
CA LYS A 239 13.47 -20.56 -24.69
C LYS A 239 14.17 -21.84 -24.24
N VAL A 240 14.22 -22.09 -22.92
CA VAL A 240 14.91 -23.25 -22.34
C VAL A 240 14.07 -23.85 -21.21
N PRO A 241 13.06 -24.68 -21.52
CA PRO A 241 12.13 -25.22 -20.52
C PRO A 241 12.83 -25.93 -19.35
N LYS A 242 13.96 -26.61 -19.61
CA LYS A 242 14.78 -27.30 -18.60
C LYS A 242 15.41 -26.36 -17.55
N VAL A 243 15.68 -25.11 -17.92
CA VAL A 243 16.19 -24.06 -17.02
C VAL A 243 15.02 -23.33 -16.36
N GLY A 244 13.93 -23.12 -17.10
CA GLY A 244 12.69 -22.54 -16.61
C GLY A 244 12.04 -23.33 -15.46
N GLN A 245 12.05 -24.66 -15.53
CA GLN A 245 11.55 -25.55 -14.48
C GLN A 245 12.30 -25.41 -13.13
N ARG A 246 13.50 -24.81 -13.14
CA ARG A 246 14.26 -24.53 -11.90
C ARG A 246 13.83 -23.23 -11.22
N PHE A 247 13.00 -22.42 -11.85
CA PHE A 247 12.47 -21.22 -11.21
C PHE A 247 11.25 -21.59 -10.37
N ASN A 248 11.38 -21.45 -9.05
CA ASN A 248 10.27 -21.64 -8.11
C ASN A 248 9.11 -20.64 -8.33
N ARG A 249 9.31 -19.60 -9.14
CA ARG A 249 8.32 -18.55 -9.41
C ARG A 249 8.56 -17.85 -10.73
N ILE A 250 7.51 -17.83 -11.57
CA ILE A 250 7.47 -17.17 -12.88
C ILE A 250 6.53 -15.97 -12.75
N GLY A 251 6.94 -14.80 -13.23
CA GLY A 251 6.17 -13.55 -13.10
C GLY A 251 6.68 -12.60 -12.02
N LEU A 252 5.88 -11.56 -11.74
CA LEU A 252 6.17 -10.53 -10.74
C LEU A 252 5.95 -11.08 -9.31
N PRO A 253 6.70 -10.61 -8.30
CA PRO A 253 6.47 -11.02 -6.93
C PRO A 253 5.16 -10.41 -6.40
N PRO A 254 4.26 -11.19 -5.75
CA PRO A 254 3.08 -10.66 -5.11
C PRO A 254 3.45 -9.66 -4.03
N LYS A 255 2.61 -8.64 -3.96
CA LYS A 255 2.65 -7.63 -2.93
C LYS A 255 1.62 -8.00 -1.88
N VAL A 256 2.03 -7.90 -0.62
CA VAL A 256 1.10 -7.91 0.50
C VAL A 256 0.39 -6.57 0.58
N GLY A 257 -0.90 -6.59 0.87
CA GLY A 257 -1.71 -5.39 1.06
C GLY A 257 -3.05 -5.70 1.68
N SER A 258 -3.83 -4.66 1.96
CA SER A 258 -5.21 -4.80 2.38
C SER A 258 -6.08 -4.95 1.14
N PHE A 259 -7.01 -5.89 1.19
CA PHE A 259 -8.00 -6.15 0.16
C PHE A 259 -9.37 -5.98 0.79
N GLN A 260 -10.03 -4.87 0.45
CA GLN A 260 -11.34 -4.48 0.97
C GLN A 260 -12.40 -4.73 -0.09
N LEU A 261 -13.49 -5.40 0.24
CA LEU A 261 -14.60 -5.59 -0.69
C LEU A 261 -15.20 -4.25 -1.13
N PHE A 262 -15.49 -4.14 -2.42
CA PHE A 262 -16.12 -2.96 -2.99
C PHE A 262 -17.62 -2.95 -2.68
N VAL A 263 -18.17 -1.78 -2.37
CA VAL A 263 -19.60 -1.60 -2.07
C VAL A 263 -20.28 -0.74 -3.13
N GLU A 264 -21.38 -1.24 -3.69
CA GLU A 264 -22.09 -0.59 -4.79
C GLU A 264 -23.26 0.29 -4.32
N GLY A 265 -23.47 1.40 -5.03
CA GLY A 265 -24.57 2.35 -4.75
C GLY A 265 -24.31 3.30 -3.59
N TYR A 266 -23.08 3.34 -3.08
CA TYR A 266 -22.66 4.26 -2.03
C TYR A 266 -22.09 5.56 -2.64
N LYS A 267 -22.25 6.67 -1.92
CA LYS A 267 -21.61 7.96 -2.21
C LYS A 267 -21.02 8.55 -0.93
N ASP A 268 -20.08 9.48 -1.07
CA ASP A 268 -19.48 10.23 0.05
C ASP A 268 -20.56 10.73 1.01
N ALA A 269 -20.35 10.58 2.31
CA ALA A 269 -21.33 11.02 3.28
C ALA A 269 -21.63 12.52 3.17
N ASP A 270 -20.58 13.32 2.91
CA ASP A 270 -20.67 14.75 2.65
C ASP A 270 -21.67 15.12 1.52
N TYR A 271 -21.78 14.28 0.48
CA TYR A 271 -22.76 14.46 -0.59
C TYR A 271 -24.20 14.31 -0.08
N TRP A 272 -24.46 13.30 0.75
CA TRP A 272 -25.80 13.01 1.27
C TRP A 272 -26.20 13.94 2.40
N LEU A 273 -25.29 14.26 3.33
CA LEU A 273 -25.55 15.15 4.45
C LEU A 273 -25.98 16.54 3.99
N ARG A 274 -25.30 17.10 2.97
CA ARG A 274 -25.72 18.36 2.35
C ARG A 274 -27.13 18.31 1.74
N ARG A 275 -27.53 17.15 1.21
CA ARG A 275 -28.89 16.97 0.68
C ARG A 275 -29.91 16.88 1.81
N PHE A 276 -29.58 16.20 2.90
CA PHE A 276 -30.46 16.07 4.06
C PHE A 276 -30.63 17.40 4.82
N GLU A 277 -29.65 18.30 4.77
CA GLU A 277 -29.81 19.67 5.26
C GLU A 277 -30.87 20.46 4.46
N ALA A 278 -30.92 20.27 3.14
CA ALA A 278 -31.90 20.94 2.28
C ALA A 278 -33.27 20.25 2.30
N GLU A 279 -33.29 18.92 2.29
CA GLU A 279 -34.48 18.07 2.30
C GLU A 279 -34.35 17.04 3.43
N PRO A 280 -34.86 17.36 4.64
CA PRO A 280 -34.75 16.48 5.79
C PRO A 280 -35.34 15.10 5.53
N LEU A 281 -34.63 14.07 6.03
CA LEU A 281 -35.09 12.69 5.94
C LEU A 281 -36.39 12.50 6.74
N PRO A 282 -37.28 11.59 6.30
CA PRO A 282 -38.38 11.12 7.14
C PRO A 282 -37.84 10.57 8.46
N GLU A 283 -38.56 10.81 9.56
CA GLU A 283 -38.09 10.50 10.93
C GLU A 283 -37.61 9.06 11.09
N ASN A 284 -38.32 8.09 10.52
CA ASN A 284 -37.94 6.67 10.58
C ASN A 284 -36.60 6.39 9.90
N THR A 285 -36.35 7.01 8.74
CA THR A 285 -35.09 6.90 8.00
C THR A 285 -33.98 7.66 8.72
N ASN A 286 -34.29 8.82 9.28
CA ASN A 286 -33.36 9.61 10.07
C ASN A 286 -32.85 8.83 11.29
N ARG A 287 -33.77 8.16 12.00
CA ARG A 287 -33.44 7.25 13.10
C ARG A 287 -32.53 6.09 12.66
N GLN A 288 -32.76 5.51 11.49
CA GLN A 288 -31.88 4.48 10.94
C GLN A 288 -30.47 5.02 10.63
N LEU A 289 -30.37 6.23 10.06
CA LEU A 289 -29.09 6.88 9.80
C LEU A 289 -28.33 7.13 11.10
N LEU A 290 -29.01 7.58 12.15
CA LEU A 290 -28.42 7.79 13.47
C LEU A 290 -27.86 6.51 14.07
N LEU A 291 -28.61 5.40 14.01
CA LEU A 291 -28.14 4.10 14.49
C LEU A 291 -26.90 3.61 13.71
N GLN A 292 -26.84 3.87 12.40
CA GLN A 292 -25.66 3.56 11.59
C GLN A 292 -24.47 4.46 11.95
N PHE A 293 -24.73 5.72 12.23
CA PHE A 293 -23.72 6.70 12.61
C PHE A 293 -23.14 6.42 14.01
N GLU A 294 -23.96 6.00 14.98
CA GLU A 294 -23.51 5.56 16.30
C GLU A 294 -22.49 4.41 16.20
N ARG A 295 -22.74 3.44 15.30
CA ARG A 295 -21.79 2.35 15.03
C ARG A 295 -20.46 2.88 14.48
N LEU A 296 -20.50 3.87 13.59
CA LEU A 296 -19.30 4.53 13.05
C LEU A 296 -18.52 5.23 14.16
N VAL A 297 -19.20 5.94 15.06
CA VAL A 297 -18.60 6.60 16.23
C VAL A 297 -17.94 5.58 17.15
N VAL A 298 -18.63 4.48 17.47
CA VAL A 298 -18.08 3.39 18.30
C VAL A 298 -16.81 2.81 17.67
N LEU A 299 -16.85 2.48 16.38
CA LEU A 299 -15.70 1.95 15.65
C LEU A 299 -14.51 2.92 15.72
N ASP A 300 -14.69 4.15 15.24
CA ASP A 300 -13.62 5.14 15.14
C ASP A 300 -13.05 5.54 16.50
N TYR A 301 -13.88 5.51 17.56
CA TYR A 301 -13.42 5.76 18.90
C TYR A 301 -12.53 4.62 19.42
N ILE A 302 -12.97 3.36 19.26
CA ILE A 302 -12.24 2.18 19.74
C ILE A 302 -10.90 2.03 19.02
N ILE A 303 -10.88 2.13 17.70
CA ILE A 303 -9.63 2.01 16.92
C ILE A 303 -8.80 3.30 16.95
N ARG A 304 -9.35 4.36 17.57
CA ARG A 304 -8.80 5.70 17.61
C ARG A 304 -8.39 6.18 16.21
N ASN A 305 -9.34 6.20 15.30
CA ASN A 305 -9.11 6.64 13.93
C ASN A 305 -8.64 8.10 13.93
N THR A 306 -7.54 8.37 13.23
CA THR A 306 -6.94 9.71 13.20
C THR A 306 -7.30 10.49 11.92
N ASP A 307 -7.96 9.84 10.94
CA ASP A 307 -8.28 10.42 9.63
C ASP A 307 -9.74 10.30 9.18
N ARG A 308 -10.71 10.21 10.09
CA ARG A 308 -12.12 10.25 9.66
C ARG A 308 -12.53 11.67 9.26
N GLY A 309 -12.74 11.89 7.96
CA GLY A 309 -13.48 13.02 7.39
C GLY A 309 -14.78 12.55 6.73
N ASN A 310 -15.66 13.48 6.34
CA ASN A 310 -16.95 13.17 5.68
C ASN A 310 -16.81 12.62 4.25
N ASP A 311 -15.60 12.67 3.71
CA ASP A 311 -15.15 12.04 2.46
C ASP A 311 -14.69 10.58 2.65
N ASN A 312 -14.40 10.17 3.89
CA ASN A 312 -13.85 8.84 4.20
C ASN A 312 -14.90 7.86 4.75
N TRP A 313 -16.18 8.19 4.72
CA TRP A 313 -17.27 7.23 4.96
C TRP A 313 -18.36 7.50 3.96
N LEU A 314 -19.08 6.45 3.60
CA LEU A 314 -20.06 6.49 2.54
C LEU A 314 -21.45 6.24 3.07
N ILE A 315 -22.46 6.83 2.43
CA ILE A 315 -23.87 6.56 2.67
C ILE A 315 -24.47 5.99 1.38
N LYS A 316 -25.23 4.91 1.54
CA LYS A 316 -26.16 4.41 0.54
C LYS A 316 -27.56 4.73 1.02
N TYR A 317 -28.32 5.41 0.17
CA TYR A 317 -29.71 5.75 0.42
C TYR A 317 -30.53 5.43 -0.82
N ASP A 318 -31.35 4.39 -0.72
CA ASP A 318 -32.25 3.96 -1.79
C ASP A 318 -33.63 4.62 -1.55
N CYS A 319 -33.93 5.69 -2.29
CA CYS A 319 -35.24 6.33 -2.23
C CYS A 319 -36.24 5.55 -3.12
N PRO A 320 -37.40 5.15 -2.62
CA PRO A 320 -38.39 4.38 -3.40
C PRO A 320 -39.03 5.16 -4.57
N MET A 321 -38.80 6.48 -4.69
CA MET A 321 -39.46 7.32 -5.71
C MET A 321 -38.95 7.13 -7.17
N ASP A 322 -37.80 6.48 -7.39
CA ASP A 322 -37.17 6.39 -8.73
C ASP A 322 -37.42 5.07 -9.49
N SER A 323 -38.36 4.24 -9.06
CA SER A 323 -38.82 3.08 -9.86
C SER A 323 -39.89 3.50 -10.88
N SER A 324 -39.51 4.37 -11.81
CA SER A 324 -40.34 4.78 -12.96
C SER A 324 -40.42 3.72 -14.08
N SER A 325 -40.35 2.42 -13.73
CA SER A 325 -40.37 1.32 -14.70
C SER A 325 -41.06 0.04 -14.21
N CYS A 326 -42.18 0.15 -13.50
CA CYS A 326 -43.03 -1.01 -13.23
C CYS A 326 -44.52 -0.62 -13.14
N ARG A 327 -45.11 -0.37 -14.30
CA ARG A 327 -46.55 -0.61 -14.49
C ARG A 327 -46.73 -2.08 -14.80
N ASP A 328 -46.75 -2.94 -13.79
CA ASP A 328 -47.59 -4.12 -13.89
C ASP A 328 -47.94 -4.72 -12.52
N THR A 329 -49.16 -5.22 -12.51
CA THR A 329 -50.00 -5.71 -11.43
C THR A 329 -49.36 -6.82 -10.58
N ASP A 330 -49.06 -6.56 -9.30
CA ASP A 330 -49.26 -7.44 -8.14
C ASP A 330 -48.66 -6.77 -6.89
N TRP A 331 -49.38 -6.77 -5.77
CA TRP A 331 -48.98 -6.29 -4.43
C TRP A 331 -47.69 -5.46 -4.35
N VAL A 332 -47.81 -4.13 -4.41
CA VAL A 332 -46.67 -3.21 -4.23
C VAL A 332 -46.17 -3.34 -2.80
N VAL A 333 -45.21 -4.25 -2.56
CA VAL A 333 -44.40 -4.24 -1.35
C VAL A 333 -43.63 -2.92 -1.39
N VAL A 334 -44.14 -1.91 -0.68
CA VAL A 334 -43.42 -0.66 -0.45
C VAL A 334 -42.17 -1.06 0.32
N LYS A 335 -41.06 -1.19 -0.40
CA LYS A 335 -39.77 -1.49 0.21
C LYS A 335 -39.41 -0.26 1.03
N ASP A 336 -39.37 -0.41 2.36
CA ASP A 336 -38.99 0.70 3.23
C ASP A 336 -37.64 1.27 2.76
N PRO A 337 -37.48 2.61 2.72
CA PRO A 337 -36.22 3.23 2.34
C PRO A 337 -35.12 2.73 3.28
N VAL A 338 -34.10 2.08 2.71
CA VAL A 338 -32.97 1.54 3.46
C VAL A 338 -31.81 2.51 3.35
N ILE A 339 -31.33 2.99 4.49
CA ILE A 339 -30.11 3.79 4.59
C ILE A 339 -29.00 2.97 5.27
N LYS A 340 -27.81 2.95 4.67
CA LYS A 340 -26.65 2.22 5.20
C LYS A 340 -25.40 3.08 5.15
N VAL A 341 -24.53 2.89 6.12
CA VAL A 341 -23.19 3.50 6.16
C VAL A 341 -22.13 2.47 5.80
N ALA A 342 -21.08 2.91 5.11
CA ALA A 342 -19.87 2.13 4.91
C ALA A 342 -18.63 2.91 5.39
N ALA A 343 -17.90 2.36 6.34
CA ALA A 343 -16.67 2.92 6.88
C ALA A 343 -15.45 2.45 6.06
N ILE A 344 -14.94 3.31 5.19
CA ILE A 344 -13.81 3.02 4.30
C ILE A 344 -12.53 3.77 4.74
N ASP A 345 -11.40 3.48 4.11
CA ASP A 345 -10.12 4.19 4.36
C ASP A 345 -9.71 4.28 5.85
N ASN A 346 -9.59 3.11 6.49
CA ASN A 346 -9.25 2.97 7.90
C ASN A 346 -7.74 2.85 8.15
N GLY A 347 -6.91 3.12 7.13
CA GLY A 347 -5.45 2.88 7.17
C GLY A 347 -4.64 3.73 8.16
N LEU A 348 -5.26 4.72 8.81
CA LEU A 348 -4.62 5.62 9.77
C LEU A 348 -5.30 5.55 11.16
N ALA A 349 -5.58 4.33 11.61
CA ALA A 349 -6.04 4.01 12.96
C ALA A 349 -4.99 3.21 13.75
N PHE A 350 -5.31 2.83 14.98
CA PHE A 350 -4.45 2.09 15.93
C PHE A 350 -3.13 2.80 16.29
N PRO A 351 -3.20 4.02 16.87
CA PRO A 351 -2.00 4.70 17.32
C PRO A 351 -1.38 4.03 18.56
N LEU A 352 -0.05 4.07 18.64
CA LEU A 352 0.77 3.62 19.77
C LEU A 352 0.56 4.46 21.03
N LYS A 353 0.24 5.75 20.85
CA LYS A 353 -0.03 6.69 21.93
C LYS A 353 -1.14 7.65 21.52
N HIS A 354 -1.78 8.29 22.48
CA HIS A 354 -2.68 9.39 22.16
C HIS A 354 -1.91 10.54 21.47
N PRO A 355 -2.55 11.28 20.54
CA PRO A 355 -1.94 12.45 19.91
C PRO A 355 -1.53 13.50 20.94
N ASP A 356 -0.38 14.14 20.74
CA ASP A 356 0.21 15.08 21.70
C ASP A 356 -0.64 16.35 21.92
N SER A 357 -1.54 16.65 20.98
CA SER A 357 -2.61 17.64 21.17
C SER A 357 -3.95 17.04 20.75
N TRP A 358 -4.98 17.30 21.56
CA TRP A 358 -6.36 16.89 21.27
C TRP A 358 -6.90 17.51 19.97
N ARG A 359 -6.29 18.60 19.48
CA ARG A 359 -6.59 19.24 18.19
C ARG A 359 -5.73 18.74 17.02
N ALA A 360 -4.61 18.07 17.27
CA ALA A 360 -3.62 17.71 16.24
C ALA A 360 -4.01 16.47 15.42
N CYS A 361 -4.72 15.52 16.02
CA CYS A 361 -5.52 14.58 15.23
C CYS A 361 -6.91 15.17 15.08
N LYS A 362 -7.50 14.96 13.91
CA LYS A 362 -8.86 15.36 13.56
C LYS A 362 -9.95 14.71 14.42
N LEU A 363 -9.71 14.35 15.69
CA LEU A 363 -10.80 14.18 16.64
C LEU A 363 -11.53 15.49 16.92
N GLY A 364 -10.88 16.65 16.69
CA GLY A 364 -11.57 17.93 16.56
C GLY A 364 -12.49 18.00 15.33
N ALA A 365 -12.18 17.24 14.26
CA ALA A 365 -13.08 17.05 13.14
C ALA A 365 -14.12 15.96 13.41
N LEU A 366 -13.90 15.00 14.31
CA LEU A 366 -15.02 14.26 14.89
C LEU A 366 -15.90 15.23 15.67
N GLY A 367 -15.38 16.18 16.45
CA GLY A 367 -16.19 17.23 17.09
C GLY A 367 -16.94 18.16 16.12
N CYS A 368 -16.31 18.60 15.02
CA CYS A 368 -16.95 19.42 13.99
C CYS A 368 -17.82 18.62 13.02
N ALA A 369 -17.50 17.37 12.70
CA ALA A 369 -18.33 16.48 11.91
C ALA A 369 -19.46 15.91 12.74
N LEU A 370 -19.27 15.65 14.04
CA LEU A 370 -20.36 15.46 15.00
C LEU A 370 -21.19 16.74 15.02
N GLY A 371 -20.62 17.94 15.14
CA GLY A 371 -21.37 19.20 15.10
C GLY A 371 -22.16 19.43 13.81
N HIS A 372 -21.57 19.19 12.63
CA HIS A 372 -22.19 19.36 11.32
C HIS A 372 -23.12 18.18 10.96
N CYS A 373 -22.76 16.94 11.27
CA CYS A 373 -23.64 15.78 11.08
C CYS A 373 -24.81 15.86 12.06
N TYR A 374 -24.61 16.18 13.33
CA TYR A 374 -25.70 16.39 14.27
C TYR A 374 -26.57 17.58 13.86
N SER A 375 -26.00 18.70 13.39
CA SER A 375 -26.79 19.81 12.84
C SER A 375 -27.56 19.43 11.58
N GLY A 376 -26.98 18.64 10.66
CA GLY A 376 -27.62 18.23 9.40
C GLY A 376 -28.56 17.02 9.53
N ILE A 377 -28.45 16.24 10.61
CA ILE A 377 -29.29 15.08 10.94
C ILE A 377 -30.33 15.45 12.04
N GLY A 378 -30.33 16.71 12.50
CA GLY A 378 -31.35 17.26 13.40
C GLY A 378 -31.14 17.01 14.90
N LEU A 379 -29.97 16.55 15.33
CA LEU A 379 -29.63 16.40 16.75
C LEU A 379 -28.88 17.64 17.28
N ARG A 380 -29.34 18.19 18.41
CA ARG A 380 -28.52 19.12 19.21
C ARG A 380 -27.65 18.28 20.14
N ILE A 381 -26.36 18.62 20.22
CA ILE A 381 -25.35 18.00 21.11
C ILE A 381 -25.80 17.90 22.58
N ASN A 382 -26.80 18.68 23.00
CA ASN A 382 -27.30 18.74 24.38
C ASN A 382 -28.20 17.57 24.82
N GLU A 383 -28.51 16.60 23.97
CA GLU A 383 -29.39 15.46 24.35
C GLU A 383 -28.64 14.13 24.58
N ILE A 384 -27.31 14.08 24.44
CA ILE A 384 -26.52 12.84 24.56
C ILE A 384 -25.42 12.94 25.66
N LEU A 385 -25.52 13.91 26.59
CA LEU A 385 -24.69 13.95 27.80
C LEU A 385 -25.54 14.02 29.07
#